data_AF-A0A2Y9R331-F1
#
_entry.id   AF-A0A2Y9R331-F1
#
_cell.length_a   1.000
_cell.length_b   1.000
_cell.length_c   1.000
_cell.angle_alpha   90.00
_cell.angle_beta   90.00
_cell.angle_gamma   90.00
#
_symmetry.space_group_name_H-M   'P 1'
#
loop_
_entity.id
_entity.type
_entity.pdbx_description
1 polymer ?
#
loop_
_entity_poly.entity_id
_entity_poly.type
_entity_poly.pdbx_seq_one_letter_code
_entity_poly.pdbx_strand_id
1 'polypeptide(L)'
;MLPSISVNSHMQGNGALNSRDAARHTAGAKRYKYLRRLFRFRQMDFEFAAWQMLYLFTSPQRVYRNFHYRKQTKDQWARDDPAFLVLLSIWLCVSTIGFGFVLDMGFFETIKLLLWVVFIDCIGVGLLISTLMWFISNKYLVKRQSRDYDVEWGYAFDVHLNAFYPLLVILHFIQLFFINYVILTDTFIGYFVGNTLWLIAVGYYIYVTFLGYSALPFLKNTVILLYPFAPVILLYGLSLALGWNFTHMLCSFYKYRVK
;
A
#
# COMPACT_ATOMS: atom_id res chain seq x y z
N MET A 1 -20.93 -33.92 -55.32
CA MET A 1 -20.22 -32.69 -55.70
C MET A 1 -20.81 -31.54 -54.89
N LEU A 2 -20.05 -31.06 -53.90
CA LEU A 2 -20.40 -29.91 -53.05
C LEU A 2 -19.29 -28.87 -53.23
N PRO A 3 -19.60 -27.57 -53.35
CA PRO A 3 -18.59 -26.55 -53.64
C PRO A 3 -17.81 -26.18 -52.38
N SER A 4 -16.48 -26.19 -52.49
CA SER A 4 -15.54 -25.63 -51.53
C SER A 4 -15.54 -24.10 -51.62
N ILE A 5 -15.99 -23.43 -50.55
CA ILE A 5 -15.84 -21.97 -50.42
C ILE A 5 -14.44 -21.70 -49.85
N SER A 6 -13.53 -21.25 -50.70
CA SER A 6 -12.24 -20.70 -50.31
C SER A 6 -12.42 -19.30 -49.73
N VAL A 7 -12.31 -19.17 -48.40
CA VAL A 7 -12.24 -17.86 -47.74
C VAL A 7 -10.82 -17.33 -47.86
N ASN A 8 -10.61 -16.41 -48.80
CA ASN A 8 -9.43 -15.56 -48.85
C ASN A 8 -9.48 -14.58 -47.67
N SER A 9 -8.59 -14.74 -46.69
CA SER A 9 -8.33 -13.72 -45.69
C SER A 9 -7.26 -12.76 -46.23
N HIS A 10 -7.69 -11.65 -46.81
CA HIS A 10 -6.79 -10.53 -47.09
C HIS A 10 -6.32 -9.95 -45.74
N MET A 11 -5.00 -10.03 -45.52
CA MET A 11 -4.27 -9.29 -44.50
C MET A 11 -4.38 -7.77 -44.71
N GLN A 12 -4.11 -7.05 -43.61
CA GLN A 12 -3.83 -5.61 -43.46
C GLN A 12 -5.01 -4.69 -43.14
N GLY A 13 -5.42 -4.71 -41.87
CA GLY A 13 -6.01 -3.55 -41.19
C GLY A 13 -4.98 -2.94 -40.23
N ASN A 14 -4.55 -1.71 -40.50
CA ASN A 14 -3.71 -0.87 -39.64
C ASN A 14 -4.25 -0.82 -38.20
N GLY A 15 -3.57 -1.48 -37.26
CA GLY A 15 -3.86 -1.43 -35.82
C GLY A 15 -3.31 -0.18 -35.14
N ALA A 16 -3.43 0.99 -35.77
CA ALA A 16 -3.09 2.25 -35.13
C ALA A 16 -4.25 2.63 -34.19
N LEU A 17 -4.03 2.53 -32.88
CA LEU A 17 -4.95 3.07 -31.86
C LEU A 17 -5.31 4.51 -32.23
N ASN A 18 -6.61 4.78 -32.36
CA ASN A 18 -7.14 6.11 -32.69
C ASN A 18 -6.52 7.14 -31.72
N SER A 19 -6.01 8.28 -32.19
CA SER A 19 -5.22 9.21 -31.35
C SER A 19 -5.96 9.70 -30.10
N ARG A 20 -7.31 9.68 -30.13
CA ARG A 20 -8.18 9.95 -28.99
C ARG A 20 -8.19 8.84 -27.93
N ASP A 21 -8.09 7.59 -28.35
CA ASP A 21 -7.99 6.44 -27.46
C ASP A 21 -6.58 6.34 -26.88
N ALA A 22 -5.53 6.58 -27.69
CA ALA A 22 -4.16 6.71 -27.19
C ALA A 22 -4.02 7.82 -26.12
N ALA A 23 -4.64 8.98 -26.34
CA ALA A 23 -4.65 10.08 -25.36
C ALA A 23 -5.34 9.70 -24.04
N ARG A 24 -6.40 8.88 -24.07
CA ARG A 24 -7.09 8.35 -22.87
C ARG A 24 -6.22 7.39 -22.05
N HIS A 25 -5.24 6.72 -22.68
CA HIS A 25 -4.31 5.82 -22.01
C HIS A 25 -3.08 6.52 -21.41
N THR A 26 -2.89 7.83 -21.66
CA THR A 26 -1.80 8.62 -21.08
C THR A 26 -1.88 8.67 -19.55
N ALA A 27 -0.74 8.60 -18.85
CA ALA A 27 -0.66 8.70 -17.39
C ALA A 27 -1.36 9.95 -16.80
N GLY A 28 -1.29 11.08 -17.51
CA GLY A 28 -1.99 12.32 -17.12
C GLY A 28 -3.51 12.20 -17.17
N ALA A 29 -4.07 11.55 -18.19
CA ALA A 29 -5.50 11.31 -18.32
C ALA A 29 -6.00 10.34 -17.23
N LYS A 30 -5.22 9.31 -16.90
CA LYS A 30 -5.50 8.39 -15.78
C LYS A 30 -5.50 9.12 -14.43
N ARG A 31 -4.49 9.95 -14.15
CA ARG A 31 -4.42 10.77 -12.92
C ARG A 31 -5.60 11.73 -12.80
N TYR A 32 -5.93 12.46 -13.87
CA TYR A 32 -7.07 13.37 -13.88
C TYR A 32 -8.40 12.64 -13.62
N LYS A 33 -8.61 11.47 -14.25
CA LYS A 33 -9.79 10.62 -14.02
C LYS A 33 -9.88 10.15 -12.56
N TYR A 34 -8.75 9.73 -11.97
CA TYR A 34 -8.68 9.30 -10.57
C TYR A 34 -9.02 10.45 -9.61
N LEU A 35 -8.38 11.61 -9.77
CA LEU A 35 -8.64 12.80 -8.95
C LEU A 35 -10.09 13.30 -9.08
N ARG A 36 -10.64 13.30 -10.31
CA ARG A 36 -12.04 13.67 -10.55
C ARG A 36 -13.03 12.72 -9.85
N ARG A 37 -12.69 11.43 -9.76
CA ARG A 37 -13.51 10.43 -9.07
C ARG A 37 -13.44 10.56 -7.55
N LEU A 38 -12.34 11.07 -6.99
CA LEU A 38 -12.19 11.30 -5.55
C LEU A 38 -13.30 12.22 -4.99
N PHE A 39 -13.78 13.17 -5.80
CA PHE A 39 -14.87 14.07 -5.42
C PHE A 39 -16.27 13.54 -5.76
N ARG A 40 -16.40 12.32 -6.30
CA ARG A 40 -17.67 11.68 -6.70
C ARG A 40 -17.94 10.40 -5.91
N PHE A 41 -18.29 10.56 -4.63
CA PHE A 41 -18.57 9.47 -3.70
C PHE A 41 -19.60 8.45 -4.18
N ARG A 42 -20.64 8.85 -4.93
CA ARG A 42 -21.68 7.93 -5.43
C ARG A 42 -21.21 6.94 -6.49
N GLN A 43 -20.02 7.14 -7.07
CA GLN A 43 -19.47 6.31 -8.13
C GLN A 43 -18.37 5.36 -7.62
N MET A 44 -18.14 5.31 -6.30
CA MET A 44 -17.08 4.53 -5.66
C MET A 44 -17.60 3.18 -5.17
N ASP A 45 -16.81 2.12 -5.36
CA ASP A 45 -17.17 0.76 -4.99
C ASP A 45 -16.72 0.45 -3.55
N PHE A 46 -17.39 1.04 -2.55
CA PHE A 46 -17.04 0.91 -1.13
C PHE A 46 -17.08 -0.53 -0.61
N GLU A 47 -18.05 -1.33 -1.05
CA GLU A 47 -18.18 -2.73 -0.64
C GLU A 47 -16.95 -3.54 -1.05
N PHE A 48 -16.53 -3.40 -2.31
CA PHE A 48 -15.33 -4.06 -2.80
C PHE A 48 -14.09 -3.60 -2.03
N ALA A 49 -13.95 -2.30 -1.79
CA ALA A 49 -12.82 -1.75 -1.04
C ALA A 49 -12.79 -2.26 0.42
N ALA A 50 -13.94 -2.37 1.09
CA ALA A 50 -14.05 -2.92 2.44
C ALA A 50 -13.64 -4.41 2.49
N TRP A 51 -14.08 -5.21 1.51
CA TRP A 51 -13.62 -6.60 1.37
C TRP A 51 -12.12 -6.68 1.12
N GLN A 52 -11.56 -5.79 0.29
CA GLN A 52 -10.10 -5.73 0.10
C GLN A 52 -9.37 -5.47 1.41
N MET A 53 -9.86 -4.53 2.24
CA MET A 53 -9.30 -4.26 3.57
C MET A 53 -9.39 -5.46 4.51
N LEU A 54 -10.51 -6.16 4.56
CA LEU A 54 -10.66 -7.37 5.37
C LEU A 54 -9.73 -8.50 4.90
N TYR A 55 -9.65 -8.70 3.59
CA TYR A 55 -8.78 -9.73 3.01
C TYR A 55 -7.31 -9.42 3.21
N LEU A 56 -6.90 -8.16 3.35
CA LEU A 56 -5.52 -7.84 3.69
C LEU A 56 -5.10 -8.45 5.03
N PHE A 57 -6.01 -8.66 5.99
CA PHE A 57 -5.69 -9.35 7.26
C PHE A 57 -5.87 -10.86 7.19
N THR A 58 -6.96 -11.32 6.58
CA THR A 58 -7.35 -12.74 6.63
C THR A 58 -6.68 -13.58 5.55
N SER A 59 -6.50 -13.01 4.35
CA SER A 59 -6.01 -13.74 3.17
C SER A 59 -5.51 -12.78 2.09
N PRO A 60 -4.35 -12.13 2.29
CA PRO A 60 -3.85 -11.09 1.39
C PRO A 60 -3.65 -11.58 -0.06
N GLN A 61 -3.37 -12.87 -0.24
CA GLN A 61 -3.30 -13.51 -1.56
C GLN A 61 -4.59 -13.33 -2.39
N ARG A 62 -5.77 -13.31 -1.76
CA ARG A 62 -7.05 -13.09 -2.45
C ARG A 62 -7.14 -11.70 -3.06
N VAL A 63 -6.60 -10.69 -2.38
CA VAL A 63 -6.58 -9.31 -2.87
C VAL A 63 -5.81 -9.23 -4.19
N TYR A 64 -4.66 -9.91 -4.28
CA TYR A 64 -3.83 -9.91 -5.48
C TYR A 64 -4.39 -10.73 -6.65
N ARG A 65 -5.23 -11.73 -6.39
CA ARG A 65 -5.99 -12.40 -7.46
C ARG A 65 -6.90 -11.43 -8.22
N ASN A 66 -7.48 -10.43 -7.54
CA ASN A 66 -8.31 -9.40 -8.18
C ASN A 66 -7.53 -8.52 -9.15
N PHE A 67 -6.23 -8.33 -8.93
CA PHE A 67 -5.38 -7.57 -9.86
C PHE A 67 -5.19 -8.31 -11.18
N HIS A 68 -5.07 -9.65 -11.17
CA HIS A 68 -5.05 -10.45 -12.39
C HIS A 68 -6.34 -10.32 -13.21
N TYR A 69 -7.50 -10.37 -12.56
CA TYR A 69 -8.78 -10.18 -13.24
C TYR A 69 -8.89 -8.79 -13.88
N ARG A 70 -8.37 -7.74 -13.25
CA ARG A 70 -8.33 -6.39 -13.83
C ARG A 70 -7.37 -6.30 -15.01
N LYS A 71 -6.23 -6.98 -14.96
CA LYS A 71 -5.31 -7.04 -16.10
C LYS A 71 -5.98 -7.69 -17.31
N GLN A 72 -6.77 -8.75 -17.12
CA GLN A 72 -7.49 -9.40 -18.21
C GLN A 72 -8.64 -8.56 -18.80
N THR A 73 -9.31 -7.74 -17.99
CA THR A 73 -10.52 -7.01 -18.40
C THR A 73 -10.25 -5.56 -18.83
N LYS A 74 -9.22 -4.91 -18.29
CA LYS A 74 -8.92 -3.48 -18.50
C LYS A 74 -7.47 -3.21 -18.90
N ASP A 75 -6.68 -4.26 -19.09
CA ASP A 75 -5.26 -4.22 -19.44
C ASP A 75 -4.38 -3.34 -18.52
N GLN A 76 -4.77 -3.17 -17.26
CA GLN A 76 -4.04 -2.36 -16.28
C GLN A 76 -4.00 -3.01 -14.90
N TRP A 77 -2.92 -2.75 -14.17
CA TRP A 77 -2.70 -3.28 -12.83
C TRP A 77 -3.18 -2.32 -11.74
N ALA A 78 -2.95 -1.01 -11.89
CA ALA A 78 -3.33 0.00 -10.92
C ALA A 78 -4.85 0.11 -10.71
N ARG A 79 -5.26 0.54 -9.52
CA ARG A 79 -6.65 0.87 -9.17
C ARG A 79 -7.09 2.14 -9.90
N ASP A 80 -8.30 2.07 -10.43
CA ASP A 80 -9.00 3.17 -11.08
C ASP A 80 -10.05 3.85 -10.18
N ASP A 81 -10.32 3.26 -9.02
CA ASP A 81 -11.35 3.67 -8.07
C ASP A 81 -10.70 4.11 -6.75
N PRO A 82 -10.97 5.34 -6.27
CA PRO A 82 -10.37 5.86 -5.04
C PRO A 82 -10.99 5.33 -3.73
N ALA A 83 -12.00 4.46 -3.77
CA ALA A 83 -12.71 3.98 -2.57
C ALA A 83 -11.78 3.46 -1.46
N PHE A 84 -10.73 2.70 -1.83
CA PHE A 84 -9.75 2.19 -0.86
C PHE A 84 -9.01 3.31 -0.14
N LEU A 85 -8.58 4.35 -0.86
CA LEU A 85 -7.88 5.50 -0.28
C LEU A 85 -8.80 6.32 0.62
N VAL A 86 -10.07 6.47 0.23
CA VAL A 86 -11.09 7.16 1.05
C VAL A 86 -11.33 6.41 2.36
N LEU A 87 -11.55 5.09 2.30
CA LEU A 87 -11.69 4.27 3.51
C LEU A 87 -10.43 4.33 4.38
N LEU A 88 -9.24 4.29 3.77
CA LEU A 88 -7.96 4.39 4.49
C LEU A 88 -7.84 5.74 5.21
N SER A 89 -8.29 6.82 4.55
CA SER A 89 -8.31 8.16 5.15
C SER A 89 -9.25 8.24 6.35
N ILE A 90 -10.40 7.54 6.32
CA ILE A 90 -11.31 7.45 7.47
C ILE A 90 -10.61 6.74 8.65
N TRP A 91 -9.91 5.62 8.40
CA TRP A 91 -9.13 4.93 9.44
C TRP A 91 -7.99 5.78 10.01
N LEU A 92 -7.33 6.58 9.16
CA LEU A 92 -6.34 7.57 9.59
C LEU A 92 -6.94 8.64 10.50
N CYS A 93 -8.12 9.16 10.16
CA CYS A 93 -8.83 10.13 11.01
C CYS A 93 -9.17 9.53 12.37
N VAL A 94 -9.79 8.34 12.40
CA VAL A 94 -10.22 7.66 13.64
C VAL A 94 -9.02 7.38 14.53
N SER A 95 -7.94 6.84 13.97
CA SER A 95 -6.73 6.53 14.75
C SER A 95 -6.02 7.78 15.26
N THR A 96 -5.97 8.86 14.48
CA THR A 96 -5.37 10.12 14.93
C THR A 96 -6.14 10.75 16.08
N ILE A 97 -7.47 10.69 16.05
CA ILE A 97 -8.32 11.11 17.17
C ILE A 97 -8.00 10.26 18.41
N GLY A 98 -7.85 8.94 18.23
CA GLY A 98 -7.42 8.03 19.30
C GLY A 98 -6.08 8.43 19.94
N PHE A 99 -5.07 8.76 19.11
CA PHE A 99 -3.80 9.29 19.61
C PHE A 99 -3.93 10.63 20.31
N GLY A 100 -4.81 11.51 19.83
CA GLY A 100 -5.11 12.78 20.49
C GLY A 100 -5.59 12.58 21.92
N PHE A 101 -6.49 11.60 22.14
CA PHE A 101 -6.93 11.22 23.48
C PHE A 101 -5.84 10.56 24.32
N VAL A 102 -5.11 9.59 23.77
CA VAL A 102 -4.10 8.83 24.53
C VAL A 102 -2.91 9.71 24.95
N LEU A 103 -2.56 10.71 24.15
CA LEU A 103 -1.42 11.59 24.39
C LEU A 103 -1.79 12.93 25.05
N ASP A 104 -3.07 13.10 25.44
CA ASP A 104 -3.64 14.33 26.03
C ASP A 104 -3.37 15.58 25.18
N MET A 105 -3.60 15.48 23.87
CA MET A 105 -3.36 16.58 22.92
C MET A 105 -4.57 17.53 22.80
N GLY A 106 -4.29 18.81 22.58
CA GLY A 106 -5.31 19.81 22.27
C GLY A 106 -5.95 19.60 20.87
N PHE A 107 -7.05 20.31 20.61
CA PHE A 107 -7.76 20.22 19.31
C PHE A 107 -6.86 20.61 18.12
N PHE A 108 -6.13 21.73 18.22
CA PHE A 108 -5.24 22.19 17.16
C PHE A 108 -4.04 21.26 16.95
N GLU A 109 -3.50 20.70 18.03
CA GLU A 109 -2.41 19.72 17.98
C GLU A 109 -2.87 18.44 17.28
N THR A 110 -4.09 17.97 17.58
CA THR A 110 -4.70 16.80 16.94
C THR A 110 -4.92 17.04 15.44
N ILE A 111 -5.35 18.25 15.03
CA ILE A 111 -5.45 18.61 13.60
C ILE A 111 -4.08 18.62 12.93
N LYS A 112 -3.06 19.21 13.58
CA LYS A 112 -1.69 19.25 13.04
C LYS A 112 -1.13 17.83 12.89
N LEU A 113 -1.38 16.94 13.85
CA LEU A 113 -1.04 15.52 13.76
C LEU A 113 -1.77 14.86 12.60
N LEU A 114 -3.08 15.09 12.44
CA LEU A 114 -3.87 14.50 11.36
C LEU A 114 -3.33 14.88 9.98
N LEU A 115 -3.05 16.17 9.78
CA LEU A 115 -2.46 16.65 8.53
C LEU A 115 -1.08 16.01 8.29
N TRP A 116 -0.26 15.87 9.34
CA TRP A 116 1.04 15.22 9.23
C TRP A 116 0.92 13.75 8.84
N VAL A 117 0.11 12.97 9.56
CA VAL A 117 -0.02 11.53 9.31
C VAL A 117 -0.61 11.27 7.92
N VAL A 118 -1.59 12.07 7.47
CA VAL A 118 -2.18 11.91 6.14
C VAL A 118 -1.20 12.34 5.05
N PHE A 119 -0.67 13.56 5.08
CA PHE A 119 0.09 14.10 3.96
C PHE A 119 1.55 13.67 3.94
N ILE A 120 2.19 13.56 5.10
CA ILE A 120 3.60 13.20 5.21
C ILE A 120 3.74 11.69 5.33
N ASP A 121 3.14 11.07 6.35
CA ASP A 121 3.41 9.66 6.64
C ASP A 121 2.72 8.71 5.65
N CYS A 122 1.45 8.97 5.27
CA CYS A 122 0.75 8.13 4.31
C CYS A 122 1.09 8.50 2.86
N ILE A 123 0.92 9.77 2.46
CA ILE A 123 1.13 10.18 1.07
C ILE A 123 2.62 10.40 0.77
N GLY A 124 3.32 11.24 1.52
CA GLY A 124 4.72 11.61 1.25
C GLY A 124 5.66 10.40 1.24
N VAL A 125 5.70 9.64 2.34
CA VAL A 125 6.51 8.41 2.45
C VAL A 125 6.02 7.37 1.45
N GLY A 126 4.71 7.28 1.20
CA GLY A 126 4.15 6.39 0.19
C GLY A 126 4.65 6.66 -1.22
N LEU A 127 4.64 7.93 -1.65
CA LEU A 127 5.19 8.32 -2.96
C LEU A 127 6.68 7.99 -3.08
N LEU A 128 7.45 8.20 -2.00
CA LEU A 128 8.87 7.85 -1.96
C LEU A 128 9.09 6.34 -2.12
N ILE A 129 8.45 5.53 -1.27
CA ILE A 129 8.59 4.06 -1.29
C ILE A 129 8.14 3.50 -2.63
N SER A 130 7.01 3.97 -3.17
CA SER A 130 6.49 3.50 -4.45
C SER A 130 7.40 3.87 -5.62
N THR A 131 8.02 5.04 -5.60
CA THR A 131 8.99 5.44 -6.63
C THR A 131 10.26 4.59 -6.56
N LEU A 132 10.77 4.33 -5.36
CA LEU A 132 11.93 3.45 -5.15
C LEU A 132 11.62 2.02 -5.61
N MET A 133 10.48 1.46 -5.21
CA MET A 133 10.11 0.10 -5.60
C MET A 133 9.77 -0.03 -7.08
N TRP A 134 9.15 0.97 -7.68
CA TRP A 134 8.94 1.05 -9.13
C TRP A 134 10.28 1.03 -9.87
N PHE A 135 11.26 1.81 -9.41
CA PHE A 135 12.59 1.83 -10.01
C PHE A 135 13.33 0.50 -9.84
N ILE A 136 13.34 -0.06 -8.62
CA ILE A 136 14.02 -1.33 -8.32
C ILE A 136 13.41 -2.48 -9.12
N SER A 137 12.08 -2.57 -9.16
CA SER A 137 11.38 -3.65 -9.86
C SER A 137 11.63 -3.62 -11.37
N ASN A 138 11.50 -2.45 -12.01
CA ASN A 138 11.75 -2.32 -13.45
C ASN A 138 13.22 -2.53 -13.82
N LYS A 139 14.16 -2.08 -12.98
CA LYS A 139 15.60 -2.19 -13.28
C LYS A 139 16.15 -3.59 -13.03
N TYR A 140 15.72 -4.27 -11.96
CA TYR A 140 16.37 -5.49 -11.49
C TYR A 140 15.48 -6.74 -11.56
N LEU A 141 14.16 -6.60 -11.45
CA LEU A 141 13.24 -7.74 -11.29
C LEU A 141 12.52 -8.14 -12.59
N VAL A 142 12.45 -7.28 -13.62
CA VAL A 142 11.82 -7.64 -14.90
C VAL A 142 12.59 -8.75 -15.63
N LYS A 143 11.87 -9.77 -16.11
CA LYS A 143 12.45 -10.85 -16.93
C LYS A 143 12.96 -10.30 -18.25
N ARG A 144 14.10 -10.80 -18.73
CA ARG A 144 14.71 -10.35 -20.00
C ARG A 144 13.78 -10.52 -21.21
N GLN A 145 12.95 -11.57 -21.20
CA GLN A 145 11.96 -11.88 -22.23
C GLN A 145 10.69 -11.03 -22.17
N SER A 146 10.51 -10.23 -21.10
CA SER A 146 9.31 -9.42 -20.86
C SER A 146 9.66 -7.93 -20.81
N ARG A 147 10.69 -7.49 -21.55
CA ARG A 147 11.14 -6.09 -21.56
C ARG A 147 10.10 -5.10 -22.10
N ASP A 148 9.10 -5.59 -22.81
CA ASP A 148 7.97 -4.79 -23.29
C ASP A 148 6.93 -4.50 -22.20
N TYR A 149 7.06 -5.14 -21.02
CA TYR A 149 6.19 -4.93 -19.87
C TYR A 149 6.94 -4.21 -18.75
N ASP A 150 6.37 -3.11 -18.28
CA ASP A 150 6.84 -2.36 -17.13
C ASP A 150 5.85 -2.47 -15.96
N VAL A 151 6.39 -2.33 -14.74
CA VAL A 151 5.56 -2.14 -13.55
C VAL A 151 4.99 -0.73 -13.59
N GLU A 152 3.66 -0.62 -13.56
CA GLU A 152 2.98 0.66 -13.47
C GLU A 152 3.30 1.36 -12.14
N TRP A 153 3.67 2.64 -12.16
CA TRP A 153 3.94 3.40 -10.93
C TRP A 153 2.71 3.44 -9.99
N GLY A 154 1.50 3.56 -10.56
CA GLY A 154 0.25 3.51 -9.79
C GLY A 154 0.02 2.16 -9.09
N TYR A 155 0.51 1.07 -9.67
CA TYR A 155 0.48 -0.24 -9.03
C TYR A 155 1.46 -0.32 -7.85
N ALA A 156 2.67 0.23 -8.01
CA ALA A 156 3.63 0.33 -6.90
C ALA A 156 3.08 1.16 -5.72
N PHE A 157 2.27 2.19 -6.01
CA PHE A 157 1.53 2.95 -5.01
C PHE A 157 0.40 2.15 -4.35
N ASP A 158 -0.38 1.40 -5.12
CA ASP A 158 -1.40 0.50 -4.56
C ASP A 158 -0.81 -0.57 -3.64
N VAL A 159 0.34 -1.14 -3.99
CA VAL A 159 1.04 -2.12 -3.16
C VAL A 159 1.47 -1.47 -1.84
N HIS A 160 2.01 -0.24 -1.88
CA HIS A 160 2.34 0.51 -0.67
C HIS A 160 1.10 0.73 0.21
N LEU A 161 -0.01 1.21 -0.35
CA LEU A 161 -1.25 1.45 0.40
C LEU A 161 -1.81 0.16 1.01
N ASN A 162 -1.74 -0.96 0.28
CA ASN A 162 -2.16 -2.27 0.77
C ASN A 162 -1.29 -2.75 1.93
N ALA A 163 0.02 -2.54 1.88
CA ALA A 163 0.94 -2.91 2.95
C ALA A 163 0.84 -1.97 4.17
N PHE A 164 0.57 -0.69 3.92
CA PHE A 164 0.43 0.34 4.95
C PHE A 164 -0.82 0.14 5.81
N TYR A 165 -1.93 -0.31 5.23
CA TYR A 165 -3.18 -0.47 5.99
C TYR A 165 -3.09 -1.45 7.18
N PRO A 166 -2.57 -2.69 7.04
CA PRO A 166 -2.34 -3.56 8.19
C PRO A 166 -1.38 -2.97 9.22
N LEU A 167 -0.31 -2.31 8.77
CA LEU A 167 0.64 -1.62 9.65
C LEU A 167 -0.06 -0.53 10.48
N LEU A 168 -0.89 0.28 9.84
CA LEU A 168 -1.72 1.31 10.50
C LEU A 168 -2.64 0.67 11.54
N VAL A 169 -3.38 -0.38 11.20
CA VAL A 169 -4.31 -0.99 12.16
C VAL A 169 -3.56 -1.58 13.36
N ILE A 170 -2.41 -2.22 13.15
CA ILE A 170 -1.63 -2.79 14.25
C ILE A 170 -1.05 -1.67 15.14
N LEU A 171 -0.39 -0.67 14.56
CA LEU A 171 0.36 0.34 15.33
C LEU A 171 -0.47 1.54 15.79
N HIS A 172 -1.52 1.89 15.07
CA HIS A 172 -2.32 3.08 15.37
C HIS A 172 -3.69 2.75 15.94
N PHE A 173 -4.19 1.51 15.79
CA PHE A 173 -5.47 1.10 16.36
C PHE A 173 -5.31 0.08 17.49
N ILE A 174 -4.68 -1.07 17.23
CA ILE A 174 -4.51 -2.13 18.25
C ILE A 174 -3.55 -1.68 19.34
N GLN A 175 -2.37 -1.20 18.96
CA GLN A 175 -1.34 -0.78 19.90
C GLN A 175 -1.81 0.35 20.82
N LEU A 176 -2.70 1.22 20.34
CA LEU A 176 -3.24 2.37 21.07
C LEU A 176 -3.79 1.97 22.45
N PHE A 177 -4.49 0.83 22.54
CA PHE A 177 -5.06 0.31 23.79
C PHE A 177 -3.99 -0.09 24.83
N PHE A 178 -2.77 -0.38 24.39
CA PHE A 178 -1.68 -0.83 25.26
C PHE A 178 -0.71 0.29 25.64
N ILE A 179 -0.77 1.46 24.98
CA ILE A 179 0.21 2.54 25.15
C ILE A 179 0.31 2.98 26.62
N ASN A 180 -0.79 3.44 27.20
CA ASN A 180 -0.79 4.00 28.56
C ASN A 180 -0.65 2.94 29.66
N TYR A 181 -1.14 1.72 29.42
CA TYR A 181 -1.21 0.69 30.46
C TYR A 181 0.02 -0.20 30.53
N VAL A 182 0.67 -0.47 29.39
CA VAL A 182 1.75 -1.47 29.30
C VAL A 182 3.01 -0.83 28.73
N ILE A 183 2.91 -0.13 27.61
CA ILE A 183 4.08 0.22 26.80
C ILE A 183 4.87 1.40 27.39
N LEU A 184 4.22 2.38 28.02
CA LEU A 184 4.88 3.54 28.64
C LEU A 184 5.36 3.30 30.08
N THR A 185 5.36 2.05 30.56
CA THR A 185 5.73 1.73 31.96
C THR A 185 7.25 1.57 32.20
N ASP A 186 8.10 1.83 31.19
CA ASP A 186 9.56 1.62 31.23
C ASP A 186 10.03 0.23 31.72
N THR A 187 9.13 -0.76 31.71
CA THR A 187 9.41 -2.14 32.10
C THR A 187 9.85 -2.97 30.90
N PHE A 188 10.50 -4.12 31.16
CA PHE A 188 10.79 -5.13 30.13
C PHE A 188 9.55 -5.52 29.34
N ILE A 189 8.42 -5.73 30.03
CA ILE A 189 7.15 -6.09 29.41
C ILE A 189 6.68 -4.98 28.46
N GLY A 190 6.85 -3.71 28.84
CA GLY A 190 6.44 -2.55 28.05
C GLY A 190 7.11 -2.50 26.68
N TYR A 191 8.45 -2.53 26.64
CA TYR A 191 9.16 -2.53 25.35
C TYR A 191 9.09 -3.89 24.63
N PHE A 192 8.97 -5.02 25.34
CA PHE A 192 8.73 -6.31 24.70
C PHE A 192 7.41 -6.32 23.90
N VAL A 193 6.31 -5.91 24.53
CA VAL A 193 4.99 -5.85 23.87
C VAL A 193 5.01 -4.82 22.74
N GLY A 194 5.52 -3.60 23.00
CA GLY A 194 5.61 -2.55 21.99
C GLY A 194 6.43 -2.97 20.78
N ASN A 195 7.64 -3.48 20.99
CA ASN A 195 8.53 -3.88 19.90
C ASN A 195 8.02 -5.13 19.16
N THR A 196 7.30 -6.03 19.83
CA THR A 196 6.65 -7.18 19.17
C THR A 196 5.57 -6.71 18.20
N LEU A 197 4.74 -5.73 18.59
CA LEU A 197 3.74 -5.15 17.70
C LEU A 197 4.39 -4.46 16.49
N TRP A 198 5.51 -3.76 16.69
CA TRP A 198 6.33 -3.21 15.60
C TRP A 198 6.89 -4.29 14.67
N LEU A 199 7.45 -5.37 15.22
CA LEU A 199 7.97 -6.48 14.44
C LEU A 199 6.86 -7.11 13.57
N ILE A 200 5.69 -7.36 14.16
CA ILE A 200 4.53 -7.92 13.44
C ILE A 200 4.08 -6.94 12.35
N ALA A 201 3.93 -5.66 12.65
CA ALA A 201 3.45 -4.66 11.70
C ALA A 201 4.40 -4.48 10.50
N VAL A 202 5.70 -4.34 10.76
CA VAL A 202 6.72 -4.21 9.71
C VAL A 202 6.87 -5.52 8.93
N GLY A 203 6.81 -6.67 9.61
CA GLY A 203 6.79 -7.97 8.95
C GLY A 203 5.60 -8.12 8.00
N TYR A 204 4.41 -7.69 8.43
CA TYR A 204 3.21 -7.71 7.59
C TYR A 204 3.37 -6.79 6.37
N TYR A 205 3.93 -5.60 6.58
CA TYR A 205 4.22 -4.66 5.51
C TYR A 205 5.15 -5.27 4.44
N ILE A 206 6.25 -5.92 4.86
CA ILE A 206 7.19 -6.61 3.96
C ILE A 206 6.49 -7.74 3.22
N TYR A 207 5.72 -8.57 3.92
CA TYR A 207 5.02 -9.72 3.34
C TYR A 207 3.98 -9.31 2.29
N VAL A 208 3.14 -8.31 2.60
CA VAL A 208 2.14 -7.80 1.65
C VAL A 208 2.83 -7.16 0.44
N THR A 209 3.92 -6.43 0.65
CA THR A 209 4.73 -5.88 -0.45
C THR A 209 5.25 -7.00 -1.36
N PHE A 210 5.85 -8.05 -0.80
CA PHE A 210 6.30 -9.22 -1.54
C PHE A 210 5.17 -9.88 -2.33
N LEU A 211 4.00 -10.09 -1.71
CA LEU A 211 2.84 -10.69 -2.37
C LEU A 211 2.36 -9.86 -3.57
N GLY A 212 2.40 -8.52 -3.45
CA GLY A 212 2.08 -7.62 -4.55
C GLY A 212 2.98 -7.87 -5.74
N TYR A 213 4.29 -7.65 -5.60
CA TYR A 213 5.20 -7.82 -6.72
C TYR A 213 5.25 -9.27 -7.25
N SER A 214 5.03 -10.27 -6.40
CA SER A 214 4.98 -11.68 -6.83
C SER A 214 3.73 -12.03 -7.64
N ALA A 215 2.68 -11.21 -7.59
CA ALA A 215 1.52 -11.36 -8.46
C ALA A 215 1.82 -10.97 -9.92
N LEU A 216 2.91 -10.24 -10.19
CA LEU A 216 3.27 -9.85 -11.55
C LEU A 216 4.05 -10.97 -12.24
N PRO A 217 3.49 -11.63 -13.28
CA PRO A 217 4.10 -12.83 -13.87
C PRO A 217 5.40 -12.54 -14.64
N PHE A 218 5.62 -11.28 -15.02
CA PHE A 218 6.83 -10.82 -15.74
C PHE A 218 7.99 -10.46 -14.82
N LEU A 219 7.78 -10.45 -13.50
CA LEU A 219 8.86 -10.28 -12.53
C LEU A 219 9.49 -11.64 -12.19
N LYS A 220 10.80 -11.63 -11.93
CA LYS A 220 11.60 -12.76 -11.45
C LYS A 220 12.23 -12.42 -10.10
N ASN A 221 12.59 -13.45 -9.34
CA ASN A 221 13.33 -13.34 -8.08
C ASN A 221 12.70 -12.35 -7.07
N THR A 222 11.37 -12.28 -7.01
CA THR A 222 10.65 -11.40 -6.09
C THR A 222 10.90 -11.75 -4.62
N VAL A 223 11.41 -12.96 -4.33
CA VAL A 223 11.85 -13.42 -3.00
C VAL A 223 12.87 -12.48 -2.36
N ILE A 224 13.66 -11.74 -3.14
CA ILE A 224 14.60 -10.72 -2.64
C ILE A 224 13.88 -9.65 -1.80
N LEU A 225 12.60 -9.36 -2.10
CA LEU A 225 11.79 -8.41 -1.33
C LEU A 225 11.50 -8.88 0.11
N LEU A 226 11.76 -10.15 0.44
CA LEU A 226 11.67 -10.68 1.81
C LEU A 226 12.97 -10.50 2.60
N TYR A 227 14.11 -10.16 1.96
CA TYR A 227 15.39 -10.00 2.67
C TYR A 227 15.37 -8.97 3.81
N PRO A 228 14.58 -7.87 3.74
CA PRO A 228 14.42 -6.96 4.87
C PRO A 228 13.89 -7.59 6.17
N PHE A 229 13.32 -8.81 6.15
CA PHE A 229 12.95 -9.51 7.38
C PHE A 229 14.16 -9.75 8.31
N ALA A 230 15.31 -10.13 7.76
CA ALA A 230 16.50 -10.45 8.55
C ALA A 230 17.00 -9.24 9.37
N PRO A 231 17.25 -8.05 8.79
CA PRO A 231 17.64 -6.89 9.58
C PRO A 231 16.55 -6.41 10.54
N VAL A 232 15.26 -6.61 10.22
CA VAL A 232 14.16 -6.26 11.14
C VAL A 232 14.16 -7.17 12.38
N ILE A 233 14.38 -8.48 12.21
CA ILE A 233 14.50 -9.43 13.34
C ILE A 233 15.75 -9.12 14.17
N LEU A 234 16.86 -8.80 13.52
CA LEU A 234 18.09 -8.36 14.20
C LEU A 234 17.84 -7.09 15.04
N LEU A 235 17.21 -6.08 14.43
CA LEU A 235 16.87 -4.81 15.10
C LEU A 235 15.92 -5.05 16.29
N TYR A 236 14.97 -5.96 16.16
CA TYR A 236 14.11 -6.37 17.26
C TYR A 236 14.91 -6.97 18.42
N GLY A 237 15.81 -7.93 18.15
CA GLY A 237 16.68 -8.51 19.19
C GLY A 237 17.56 -7.48 19.88
N LEU A 238 18.16 -6.57 19.10
CA LEU A 238 18.97 -5.45 19.63
C LEU A 238 18.13 -4.50 20.49
N SER A 239 16.90 -4.18 20.05
CA SER A 239 16.00 -3.30 20.79
C SER A 239 15.64 -3.86 22.17
N LEU A 240 15.46 -5.18 22.28
CA LEU A 240 15.21 -5.83 23.56
C LEU A 240 16.46 -5.82 24.46
N ALA A 241 17.63 -6.11 23.88
CA ALA A 241 18.89 -6.15 24.63
C ALA A 241 19.28 -4.76 25.17
N LEU A 242 19.01 -3.70 24.42
CA LEU A 242 19.32 -2.31 24.77
C LEU A 242 18.19 -1.59 25.51
N GLY A 243 17.03 -2.23 25.70
CA GLY A 243 15.85 -1.62 26.32
C GLY A 243 15.22 -0.48 25.50
N TRP A 244 15.41 -0.47 24.18
CA TRP A 244 14.81 0.54 23.29
C TRP A 244 13.33 0.26 23.08
N ASN A 245 12.48 1.29 23.22
CA ASN A 245 11.04 1.20 22.99
C ASN A 245 10.63 2.05 21.77
N PHE A 246 10.34 1.40 20.64
CA PHE A 246 10.00 2.11 19.40
C PHE A 246 8.70 2.90 19.51
N THR A 247 7.74 2.40 20.29
CA THR A 247 6.46 3.08 20.51
C THR A 247 6.63 4.32 21.37
N HIS A 248 7.48 4.27 22.40
CA HIS A 248 7.84 5.45 23.19
C HIS A 248 8.49 6.52 22.29
N MET A 249 9.42 6.12 21.42
CA MET A 249 10.05 7.01 20.44
C MET A 249 9.01 7.64 19.49
N LEU A 250 8.06 6.87 18.98
CA LEU A 250 6.97 7.37 18.13
C LEU A 250 6.10 8.40 18.87
N CYS A 251 5.68 8.10 20.10
CA CYS A 251 4.84 9.00 20.89
C CYS A 251 5.58 10.31 21.21
N SER A 252 6.86 10.22 21.56
CA SER A 252 7.71 11.38 21.78
C SER A 252 7.85 12.23 20.51
N PHE A 253 8.07 11.60 19.36
CA PHE A 253 8.13 12.26 18.07
C PHE A 253 6.83 13.00 17.74
N TYR A 254 5.66 12.37 17.92
CA TYR A 254 4.38 13.03 17.69
C TYR A 254 4.16 14.21 18.62
N LYS A 255 4.43 14.07 19.93
CA LYS A 255 4.34 15.18 20.89
C LYS A 255 5.27 16.34 20.54
N TYR A 256 6.49 16.06 20.10
CA TYR A 256 7.44 17.09 19.68
C TYR A 256 6.99 17.84 18.42
N ARG A 257 6.38 17.13 17.45
CA ARG A 257 5.95 17.73 16.19
C ARG A 257 4.72 18.62 16.33
N VAL A 258 3.81 18.30 17.23
CA VAL A 258 2.55 19.06 17.38
C VAL A 258 2.71 20.33 18.23
N LYS A 259 3.66 20.34 19.17
CA LYS A 259 4.11 21.56 19.88
C LYS A 259 4.59 22.63 18.90
#